data_AF-A0A1N7KDT8-F1
#
_entry.id   AF-A0A1N7KDT8-F1
#
_cell.length_a   1.000
_cell.length_b   1.000
_cell.length_c   1.000
_cell.angle_alpha   90.00
_cell.angle_beta   90.00
_cell.angle_gamma   90.00
#
_symmetry.space_group_name_H-M   'P 1'
#
loop_
_entity.id
_entity.type
_entity.pdbx_description
1 polymer ?
#
loop_
_entity_poly.entity_id
_entity_poly.type
_entity_poly.pdbx_seq_one_letter_code
_entity_poly.pdbx_strand_id
1 'polypeptide(L)'
;MQGLGIIFELLALVVDHQFTKEVTEKDVENNIEKLKKYPWFQDYLKNEQYKDLIIHHKDVRHRIGKFKTEKLDHAHYNTKCHGKLEKVLERYK
;
A
#
# COMPACT_ATOMS: atom_id res chain seq x y z
N MET A 1 -32.30 -19.70 -3.65
CA MET A 1 -31.13 -18.91 -3.21
C MET A 1 -30.29 -18.50 -4.42
N GLN A 2 -30.67 -17.45 -5.15
CA GLN A 2 -29.96 -16.98 -6.35
C GLN A 2 -29.24 -15.62 -6.13
N GLY A 3 -29.46 -14.95 -5.00
CA GLY A 3 -28.91 -13.62 -4.73
C GLY A 3 -27.44 -13.58 -4.29
N LEU A 4 -26.86 -14.72 -3.86
CA LEU A 4 -25.46 -14.75 -3.38
C LEU A 4 -24.44 -14.65 -4.53
N GLY A 5 -24.75 -15.21 -5.71
CA GLY A 5 -23.84 -15.15 -6.87
C GLY A 5 -23.63 -13.72 -7.37
N ILE A 6 -24.70 -12.94 -7.43
CA ILE A 6 -24.68 -11.54 -7.86
C ILE A 6 -23.85 -10.67 -6.91
N ILE A 7 -23.89 -10.94 -5.60
CA ILE A 7 -23.08 -10.21 -4.61
C ILE A 7 -21.59 -10.53 -4.79
N PHE A 8 -21.23 -11.80 -5.06
CA PHE A 8 -19.83 -12.18 -5.33
C PHE A 8 -19.30 -11.57 -6.64
N GLU A 9 -20.12 -11.52 -7.69
CA GLU A 9 -19.77 -10.88 -8.97
C GLU A 9 -19.57 -9.36 -8.82
N LEU A 10 -20.42 -8.69 -8.04
CA LEU A 10 -20.27 -7.26 -7.73
C LEU A 10 -19.02 -6.98 -6.86
N LEU A 11 -18.70 -7.85 -5.91
CA LEU A 11 -17.49 -7.73 -5.09
C LEU A 11 -16.21 -7.89 -5.92
N ALA A 12 -16.19 -8.81 -6.89
CA ALA A 12 -15.05 -8.95 -7.82
C ALA A 12 -14.84 -7.68 -8.66
N LEU A 13 -15.91 -7.06 -9.14
CA LEU A 13 -15.88 -5.81 -9.91
C LEU A 13 -15.37 -4.61 -9.10
N VAL A 14 -15.68 -4.52 -7.80
CA VAL A 14 -15.18 -3.44 -6.92
C VAL A 14 -13.72 -3.65 -6.52
N VAL A 15 -13.25 -4.90 -6.48
CA VAL A 15 -11.82 -5.20 -6.30
C VAL A 15 -11.03 -4.77 -7.54
N ASP A 16 -11.60 -4.92 -8.74
CA ASP A 16 -10.93 -4.58 -10.00
C ASP A 16 -10.95 -3.07 -10.34
N HIS A 17 -11.92 -2.31 -9.85
CA HIS A 17 -11.96 -0.86 -10.09
C HIS A 17 -10.82 -0.07 -9.43
N GLN A 18 -10.07 -0.67 -8.48
CA GLN A 18 -8.83 -0.08 -7.95
C GLN A 18 -7.57 -0.41 -8.78
N PHE A 19 -7.70 -1.17 -9.87
CA PHE A 19 -6.61 -1.56 -10.76
C PHE A 19 -6.45 -0.68 -12.00
N THR A 20 -7.30 0.35 -12.19
CA THR A 20 -7.29 1.18 -13.40
C THR A 20 -6.50 2.49 -13.28
N LYS A 21 -6.16 2.95 -12.06
CA LYS A 21 -5.26 4.10 -11.90
C LYS A 21 -3.82 3.62 -11.88
N GLU A 22 -3.08 3.96 -12.94
CA GLU A 22 -1.64 3.80 -12.98
C GLU A 22 -1.01 4.55 -11.79
N VAL A 23 -0.18 3.86 -11.01
CA VAL A 23 0.53 4.46 -9.88
C VAL A 23 1.60 5.39 -10.44
N THR A 24 1.50 6.67 -10.12
CA THR A 24 2.52 7.65 -10.51
C THR A 24 3.57 7.79 -9.42
N GLU A 25 4.76 8.27 -9.77
CA GLU A 25 5.80 8.61 -8.78
C GLU A 25 5.30 9.64 -7.77
N LYS A 26 4.43 10.57 -8.19
CA LYS A 26 3.77 11.52 -7.31
C LYS A 26 2.86 10.85 -6.26
N ASP A 27 2.15 9.78 -6.63
CA ASP A 27 1.35 9.01 -5.67
C ASP A 27 2.26 8.34 -4.62
N VAL A 28 3.42 7.82 -5.05
CA VAL A 28 4.42 7.24 -4.16
C VAL A 28 4.97 8.30 -3.19
N GLU A 29 5.41 9.45 -3.70
CA GLU A 29 5.96 10.55 -2.91
C GLU A 29 4.97 11.06 -1.85
N ASN A 30 3.74 11.36 -2.25
CA ASN A 30 2.69 11.82 -1.33
C ASN A 30 2.43 10.81 -0.20
N ASN A 31 2.41 9.52 -0.55
CA ASN A 31 2.22 8.45 0.43
C ASN A 31 3.42 8.33 1.36
N ILE A 32 4.66 8.41 0.86
CA ILE A 32 5.86 8.42 1.69
C ILE A 32 5.85 9.59 2.68
N GLU A 33 5.49 10.79 2.24
CA GLU A 33 5.38 11.97 3.13
C GLU A 33 4.38 11.76 4.26
N LYS A 34 3.22 11.16 3.97
CA LYS A 34 2.24 10.78 5.00
C LYS A 34 2.78 9.70 5.92
N LEU A 35 3.40 8.66 5.37
CA LEU A 35 3.90 7.50 6.11
C LEU A 35 5.06 7.87 7.05
N LYS A 36 5.91 8.84 6.70
CA LYS A 36 7.00 9.34 7.56
C LYS A 36 6.58 9.82 8.94
N LYS A 37 5.29 10.13 9.13
CA LYS A 37 4.72 10.53 10.44
C LYS A 37 4.58 9.36 11.41
N TYR A 38 4.63 8.12 10.94
CA TYR A 38 4.37 6.93 11.74
C TYR A 38 5.68 6.25 12.16
N PRO A 39 5.84 5.88 13.46
CA PRO A 39 7.06 5.25 13.96
C PRO A 39 7.46 3.99 13.18
N TRP A 40 6.51 3.12 12.85
CA TRP A 40 6.79 1.88 12.13
C TRP A 40 7.44 2.10 10.77
N PHE A 41 7.07 3.17 10.06
CA PHE A 41 7.67 3.48 8.76
C PHE A 41 9.04 4.13 8.93
N GLN A 42 9.22 4.95 9.98
CA GLN A 42 10.55 5.49 10.32
C GLN A 42 11.54 4.37 10.67
N ASP A 43 11.09 3.32 11.34
CA ASP A 43 11.93 2.17 11.67
C ASP A 43 12.37 1.41 10.40
N TYR A 44 11.52 1.32 9.38
CA TYR A 44 11.94 0.82 8.07
C TYR A 44 12.99 1.71 7.39
N LEU A 45 12.87 3.03 7.52
CA LEU A 45 13.87 3.96 6.95
C LEU A 45 15.21 3.95 7.69
N LYS A 46 15.26 3.48 8.95
CA LYS A 46 16.51 3.28 9.70
C LYS A 46 17.24 2.00 9.30
N ASN A 47 16.53 1.03 8.73
CA ASN A 47 17.12 -0.20 8.21
C ASN A 47 17.57 0.05 6.76
N GLU A 48 18.88 0.04 6.50
CA GLU A 48 19.41 0.36 5.18
C GLU A 48 18.88 -0.56 4.07
N GLN A 49 18.62 -1.84 4.37
CA GLN A 49 18.07 -2.77 3.38
C GLN A 49 16.61 -2.44 3.02
N TYR A 50 15.75 -2.21 4.01
CA TYR A 50 14.37 -1.79 3.71
C TYR A 50 14.31 -0.41 3.09
N LYS A 51 15.17 0.50 3.50
CA LYS A 51 15.29 1.84 2.92
C LYS A 51 15.66 1.75 1.43
N ASP A 52 16.65 0.95 1.05
CA ASP A 52 17.03 0.73 -0.35
C ASP A 52 15.84 0.20 -1.17
N LEU A 53 15.13 -0.79 -0.62
CA LEU A 53 13.91 -1.33 -1.24
C LEU A 53 12.80 -0.27 -1.40
N ILE A 54 12.57 0.57 -0.38
CA ILE A 54 11.58 1.66 -0.44
C ILE A 54 11.96 2.70 -1.49
N ILE A 55 13.25 3.01 -1.65
CA ILE A 55 13.72 4.03 -2.59
C ILE A 55 13.74 3.49 -4.02
N HIS A 56 14.20 2.26 -4.25
CA HIS A 56 14.56 1.79 -5.59
C HIS A 56 13.73 0.61 -6.10
N HIS A 57 13.17 -0.23 -5.22
CA HIS A 57 12.51 -1.46 -5.67
C HIS A 57 11.11 -1.19 -6.24
N LYS A 58 10.93 -1.47 -7.53
CA LYS A 58 9.69 -1.20 -8.29
C LYS A 58 8.43 -1.69 -7.58
N ASP A 59 8.42 -2.94 -7.12
CA ASP A 59 7.21 -3.52 -6.49
C ASP A 59 6.89 -2.90 -5.13
N VAL A 60 7.92 -2.49 -4.39
CA VAL A 60 7.77 -1.85 -3.06
C VAL A 60 7.21 -0.44 -3.26
N ARG A 61 7.79 0.32 -4.19
CA ARG A 61 7.28 1.64 -4.59
C ARG A 61 5.85 1.57 -5.11
N HIS A 62 5.57 0.65 -6.03
CA HIS A 62 4.22 0.43 -6.56
C HIS A 62 3.22 0.10 -5.46
N ARG A 63 3.63 -0.72 -4.48
CA ARG A 63 2.80 -1.05 -3.32
C ARG A 63 2.49 0.20 -2.48
N ILE A 64 3.48 1.04 -2.22
CA ILE A 64 3.31 2.30 -1.49
C ILE A 64 2.37 3.24 -2.25
N GLY A 65 2.55 3.41 -3.57
CA GLY A 65 1.70 4.27 -4.38
C GLY A 65 0.24 3.80 -4.49
N LYS A 66 -0.05 2.50 -4.32
CA LYS A 66 -1.43 1.98 -4.23
C LYS A 66 -2.17 2.31 -2.94
N PHE A 67 -1.53 2.90 -1.94
CA PHE A 67 -2.22 3.32 -0.74
C PHE A 67 -3.09 4.55 -1.01
N LYS A 68 -4.27 4.58 -0.41
CA LYS A 68 -5.18 5.72 -0.47
C LYS A 68 -4.68 6.80 0.47
N THR A 69 -4.02 7.83 -0.06
CA THR A 69 -3.35 8.89 0.70
C THR A 69 -4.26 9.50 1.75
N GLU A 70 -5.52 9.78 1.38
CA GLU A 70 -6.54 10.36 2.24
C GLU A 70 -6.93 9.46 3.41
N LYS A 71 -6.71 8.15 3.28
CA LYS A 71 -7.05 7.17 4.32
C LYS A 71 -5.88 6.81 5.22
N LEU A 72 -4.65 7.23 4.91
CA LEU A 72 -3.47 6.90 5.69
C LEU A 72 -3.53 7.44 7.13
N ASP A 73 -4.32 8.49 7.35
CA ASP A 73 -4.56 9.09 8.67
C ASP A 73 -5.58 8.29 9.52
N HIS A 74 -6.28 7.30 8.95
CA HIS A 74 -7.13 6.39 9.72
C HIS A 74 -6.31 5.22 10.29
N ALA A 75 -6.29 5.09 11.61
CA ALA A 75 -5.50 4.08 12.33
C ALA A 75 -5.67 2.65 11.77
N HIS A 76 -6.91 2.18 11.60
CA HIS A 76 -7.16 0.83 11.07
C HIS A 76 -6.60 0.63 9.65
N TYR A 77 -6.74 1.64 8.78
CA TYR A 77 -6.21 1.58 7.44
C TYR A 77 -4.67 1.64 7.44
N ASN A 78 -4.10 2.48 8.30
CA ASN A 78 -2.65 2.58 8.50
C ASN A 78 -2.04 1.23 8.94
N THR A 79 -2.63 0.55 9.93
CA THR A 79 -2.22 -0.80 10.35
C THR A 79 -2.30 -1.81 9.21
N LYS A 80 -3.36 -1.73 8.38
CA LYS A 80 -3.47 -2.58 7.19
C LYS A 80 -2.37 -2.28 6.17
N CYS A 81 -2.03 -1.02 5.95
CA CYS A 81 -0.93 -0.62 5.07
C CYS A 81 0.44 -1.10 5.59
N HIS A 82 0.68 -0.98 6.90
CA HIS A 82 1.88 -1.50 7.56
C HIS A 82 2.09 -2.98 7.23
N GLY A 83 1.14 -3.86 7.60
CA GLY A 83 1.29 -5.30 7.32
C GLY A 83 1.31 -5.64 5.82
N LYS A 84 0.76 -4.78 4.97
CA LYS A 84 0.82 -4.93 3.51
C LYS A 84 2.17 -4.54 2.91
N LEU A 85 2.88 -3.60 3.52
CA LEU A 85 4.19 -3.14 3.12
C LEU A 85 5.27 -4.07 3.69
N GLU A 86 5.14 -4.45 4.97
CA GLU A 86 6.02 -5.43 5.62
C GLU A 86 6.14 -6.71 4.79
N LYS A 87 5.00 -7.30 4.38
CA LYS A 87 4.98 -8.51 3.54
C LYS A 87 5.72 -8.36 2.21
N VAL A 88 5.75 -7.17 1.62
CA VAL A 88 6.46 -6.96 0.36
C VAL A 88 7.94 -6.69 0.61
N LEU A 89 8.29 -6.02 1.71
CA LEU A 89 9.68 -5.81 2.12
C LEU A 89 10.36 -7.13 2.48
N GLU A 90 9.74 -7.96 3.32
CA GLU A 90 10.26 -9.29 3.70
C GLU A 90 10.44 -10.23 2.51
N ARG A 91 9.72 -10.01 1.40
CA ARG A 91 9.87 -10.82 0.18
C ARG A 91 11.18 -10.53 -0.55
N TYR A 92 11.71 -9.32 -0.42
CA TYR A 92 12.87 -8.82 -1.16
C TYR A 92 14.07 -8.49 -0.27
N LYS A 93 13.95 -8.80 1.03
CA LYS A 93 15.04 -8.76 2.01
C LYS A 93 15.93 -10.01 1.87
#